data_AF-A0A3S1JYR1-F1
#
_entry.id   AF-A0A3S1JYR1-F1
#
_cell.length_a   1.000
_cell.length_b   1.000
_cell.length_c   1.000
_cell.angle_alpha   90.00
_cell.angle_beta   90.00
_cell.angle_gamma   90.00
#
_symmetry.space_group_name_H-M   'P 1'
#
loop_
_entity.id
_entity.type
_entity.pdbx_description
1 polymer ?
#
loop_
_entity_poly.entity_id
_entity_poly.type
_entity_poly.pdbx_seq_one_letter_code
_entity_poly.pdbx_strand_id
1 'polypeptide(L)' 'MHTRTGLVFEFALLAALLTGAARAEVKMSGSFVADATCPATQAIKNGKNPGNISTDAGQSYELLAGNKDAP' A
#
# COMPACT_ATOMS: atom_id res chain seq x y z
N MET A 1 -4.90 41.74 12.05
CA MET A 1 -5.00 40.30 12.38
C MET A 1 -5.33 39.42 11.18
N HIS A 2 -6.07 39.89 10.16
CA HIS A 2 -6.40 39.11 8.95
C HIS A 2 -5.20 38.72 8.06
N THR A 3 -4.15 39.55 7.99
CA THR A 3 -2.99 39.32 7.08
C THR A 3 -2.10 38.16 7.51
N ARG A 4 -1.98 37.88 8.82
CA ARG A 4 -1.16 36.77 9.34
C ARG A 4 -1.83 35.42 9.14
N THR A 5 -3.15 35.36 9.30
CA THR A 5 -3.93 34.13 9.12
C THR A 5 -3.98 33.70 7.65
N GLY A 6 -4.06 34.65 6.72
CA GLY A 6 -4.03 34.37 5.29
C GLY A 6 -2.69 33.78 4.83
N LEU A 7 -1.57 34.32 5.31
CA LEU A 7 -0.23 33.81 5.00
C LEU A 7 -0.04 32.37 5.51
N VAL A 8 -0.55 32.04 6.71
CA VAL A 8 -0.46 30.69 7.27
C VAL A 8 -1.29 29.69 6.45
N PHE A 9 -2.48 30.10 6.01
CA PHE A 9 -3.33 29.26 5.15
C PHE A 9 -2.70 28.98 3.79
N GLU A 10 -2.15 30.01 3.14
CA GLU A 10 -1.41 29.88 1.87
C GLU A 10 -0.24 28.90 2.01
N PHE A 11 0.55 29.04 3.09
CA PHE A 11 1.70 28.17 3.33
C PHE A 11 1.28 26.72 3.61
N ALA A 12 0.18 26.51 4.34
CA ALA A 12 -0.36 25.19 4.60
C ALA A 12 -0.87 24.50 3.33
N LEU A 13 -1.53 25.25 2.44
CA LEU A 13 -1.98 24.79 1.13
C LEU A 13 -0.79 24.38 0.25
N LEU A 14 0.26 25.22 0.18
CA LEU A 14 1.50 24.91 -0.53
C LEU A 14 2.20 23.65 0.02
N ALA A 15 2.25 23.48 1.34
CA ALA A 15 2.84 22.31 1.96
C ALA A 15 2.07 21.02 1.63
N ALA A 16 0.74 21.07 1.60
CA ALA A 16 -0.10 19.93 1.23
C ALA A 16 0.07 19.50 -0.25
N LEU A 17 0.41 20.44 -1.14
CA LEU A 17 0.70 20.13 -2.55
C LEU A 17 2.05 19.44 -2.74
N LEU A 18 3.01 19.61 -1.81
CA LEU A 18 4.33 18.97 -1.89
C LEU A 18 4.33 17.53 -1.34
N THR A 19 3.31 17.11 -0.61
CA THR A 19 3.16 15.72 -0.15
C THR A 19 2.67 14.81 -1.28
N GLY A 20 3.59 14.42 -2.16
CA GLY A 20 3.35 13.32 -3.09
C GLY A 20 3.08 12.01 -2.35
N ALA A 21 2.15 11.19 -2.84
CA ALA A 21 1.88 9.88 -2.26
C ALA A 21 3.10 8.96 -2.47
N ALA A 22 3.92 8.78 -1.44
CA ALA A 22 4.98 7.78 -1.42
C ALA A 22 4.34 6.38 -1.36
N ARG A 23 4.05 5.82 -2.53
CA ARG A 23 3.55 4.44 -2.66
C ARG A 23 4.71 3.48 -2.42
N ALA A 24 4.59 2.65 -1.40
CA ALA A 24 5.54 1.57 -1.11
C ALA A 24 5.37 0.37 -2.07
N GLU A 25 4.40 0.43 -2.98
CA GLU A 25 4.04 -0.63 -3.91
C GLU A 25 4.00 -0.09 -5.35
N VAL A 26 4.27 -0.97 -6.32
CA VAL A 26 4.14 -0.73 -7.75
C VAL A 26 3.11 -1.69 -8.32
N LYS A 27 2.26 -1.20 -9.23
CA LYS A 27 1.26 -2.05 -9.89
C LYS A 27 1.97 -3.15 -10.68
N MET A 28 1.49 -4.38 -10.54
CA MET A 28 1.94 -5.53 -11.32
C MET A 28 0.83 -6.01 -12.24
N SER A 29 1.18 -6.83 -13.21
CA SER A 29 0.24 -7.48 -14.13
C SER A 29 0.61 -8.94 -14.30
N GLY A 30 -0.39 -9.76 -14.64
CA GLY A 30 -0.25 -11.20 -14.78
C GLY A 30 -0.92 -11.95 -13.62
N SER A 31 -0.63 -13.25 -13.55
CA SER A 31 -1.19 -14.13 -12.53
C SER A 31 -0.15 -15.14 -12.04
N PHE A 32 -0.39 -15.69 -10.85
CA PHE A 32 0.38 -16.82 -10.32
C PHE A 32 -0.57 -17.96 -9.94
N VAL A 33 -0.08 -19.18 -10.04
CA VAL A 33 -0.75 -20.36 -9.48
C VAL A 33 -0.17 -20.63 -8.11
N ALA A 34 -1.02 -20.73 -7.09
CA ALA A 34 -0.57 -21.05 -5.75
C ALA A 34 -0.17 -22.54 -5.70
N ASP A 35 1.08 -22.82 -5.35
CA ASP A 35 1.56 -24.20 -5.18
C ASP A 35 0.96 -24.86 -3.94
N ALA A 36 0.73 -24.06 -2.89
CA ALA A 36 0.20 -24.51 -1.61
C ALA A 36 -0.84 -23.53 -1.04
N THR A 37 -1.58 -24.00 -0.03
CA THR A 37 -2.41 -23.14 0.81
C THR A 37 -1.53 -22.30 1.71
N CYS A 38 -1.56 -20.98 1.51
CA CYS A 38 -0.74 -20.03 2.26
C CYS A 38 -1.62 -18.93 2.88
N PRO A 39 -1.48 -18.65 4.18
CA PRO A 39 -2.24 -17.59 4.83
C PRO A 39 -1.73 -16.20 4.43
N ALA A 40 -2.63 -15.24 4.22
CA ALA A 40 -2.33 -13.85 3.85
C ALA A 40 -1.93 -12.99 5.07
N THR A 41 -0.93 -13.42 5.83
CA THR A 41 -0.45 -12.69 7.01
C THR A 41 0.23 -11.38 6.64
N GLN A 42 -0.33 -10.25 7.08
CA GLN A 42 0.21 -8.91 6.77
C GLN A 42 1.31 -8.48 7.75
N ALA A 43 1.30 -9.02 8.96
CA ALA A 43 2.25 -8.67 10.01
C ALA A 43 3.15 -9.86 10.34
N ILE A 44 4.39 -9.82 9.84
CA ILE A 44 5.39 -10.90 10.07
C ILE A 44 5.63 -11.13 11.56
N LYS A 45 5.61 -10.07 12.38
CA LYS A 45 5.93 -10.15 13.82
C LYS A 45 4.91 -10.93 14.66
N ASN A 46 3.64 -10.92 14.28
CA ASN A 46 2.58 -11.51 15.10
C ASN A 46 1.61 -12.41 14.32
N GLY A 47 1.86 -12.66 13.04
CA GLY A 47 1.08 -13.58 12.21
C GLY A 47 -0.37 -13.15 11.98
N LYS A 48 -0.72 -11.87 12.16
CA LYS A 48 -2.11 -11.42 12.00
C LYS A 48 -2.57 -11.56 10.54
N ASN A 49 -3.68 -12.28 10.36
CA ASN A 49 -4.37 -12.50 9.08
C ASN A 49 -5.85 -12.08 9.20
N PRO A 50 -6.17 -10.78 9.03
CA PRO A 50 -7.55 -10.30 9.07
C PRO A 50 -8.42 -10.99 8.02
N GLY A 51 -9.59 -11.48 8.44
CA GLY A 51 -10.49 -12.23 7.56
C GLY A 51 -10.08 -13.69 7.32
N ASN A 52 -8.97 -14.15 7.92
CA ASN A 52 -8.48 -15.52 7.80
C ASN A 52 -8.34 -15.97 6.34
N ILE A 53 -7.83 -15.08 5.49
CA ILE A 53 -7.73 -15.30 4.05
C ILE A 53 -6.52 -16.19 3.75
N SER A 54 -6.69 -17.19 2.89
CA SER A 54 -5.61 -18.05 2.42
C SER A 54 -5.75 -18.30 0.92
N THR A 55 -4.63 -18.59 0.26
CA THR A 55 -4.65 -19.17 -1.07
C THR A 55 -5.07 -20.63 -1.02
N ASP A 56 -5.54 -21.16 -2.14
CA ASP A 56 -5.84 -22.57 -2.34
C ASP A 56 -4.85 -23.15 -3.36
N ALA A 57 -4.29 -24.32 -3.05
CA ALA A 57 -3.35 -24.99 -3.93
C ALA A 57 -3.97 -25.26 -5.32
N GLY A 58 -3.22 -24.97 -6.38
CA GLY A 58 -3.65 -25.11 -7.77
C GLY A 58 -4.50 -23.94 -8.32
N GLN A 59 -4.92 -22.99 -7.47
CA GLN A 59 -5.71 -21.85 -7.93
C GLN A 59 -4.84 -20.73 -8.49
N SER A 60 -5.32 -20.11 -9.57
CA SER A 60 -4.69 -18.94 -10.20
C SER A 60 -5.25 -17.64 -9.61
N TYR A 61 -4.37 -16.70 -9.28
CA TYR A 61 -4.70 -15.38 -8.74
C TYR A 61 -4.04 -14.28 -9.56
N GLU A 62 -4.73 -13.14 -9.71
CA GLU A 62 -4.17 -11.96 -10.38
C GLU A 62 -3.16 -11.24 -9.48
N LEU A 63 -2.05 -10.78 -10.06
CA LEU A 63 -1.09 -9.93 -9.38
C LEU A 63 -1.62 -8.50 -9.31
N LEU A 64 -1.75 -7.97 -8.09
CA LEU A 64 -2.25 -6.61 -7.87
C LEU A 64 -1.10 -5.59 -7.85
N ALA A 65 -0.12 -5.83 -6.99
CA ALA A 65 1.04 -4.97 -6.79
C ALA A 65 2.18 -5.75 -6.11
N GLY A 66 3.40 -5.25 -6.25
CA GLY A 66 4.57 -5.71 -5.50
C GLY A 66 5.24 -4.56 -4.77
N ASN A 67 6.10 -4.87 -3.81
CA ASN A 67 6.87 -3.84 -3.12
C ASN A 67 7.74 -3.06 -4.12
N LYS A 68 7.76 -1.74 -3.95
CA LYS A 68 8.70 -0.88 -4.67
C LYS A 68 10.12 -1.21 -4.22
N ASP A 69 11.04 -1.28 -5.16
CA ASP A 69 12.46 -1.51 -4.86
C ASP A 69 13.00 -0.44 -3.90
N ALA A 70 13.98 -0.85 -3.09
CA ALA A 70 14.68 0.08 -2.22
C ALA A 70 15.30 1.22 -3.07
N PRO A 71 15.20 2.49 -2.62
CA PRO A 71 15.73 3.63 -3.34
C PRO A 71 17.26 3.61 -3.49
#